data_AF-A0A497FSR4-F1
#
_entry.id   AF-A0A497FSR4-F1
#
_cell.length_a   1.000
_cell.length_b   1.000
_cell.length_c   1.000
_cell.angle_alpha   90.00
_cell.angle_beta   90.00
_cell.angle_gamma   90.00
#
_symmetry.space_group_name_H-M   'P 1'
#
loop_
_entity.id
_entity.type
_entity.pdbx_description
1 polymer ?
#
loop_
_entity_poly.entity_id
_entity_poly.type
_entity_poly.pdbx_seq_one_letter_code
_entity_poly.pdbx_strand_id
1 'polypeptide(L)' 'MKVEWSKLLDPNLAYTAKEIALLLGVKVVTARRYIYRAIACGILEERQKGRVKFYALSPRGRRTRARSANRLS' A
#
# COMPACT_ATOMS: atom_id res chain seq x y z
N MET A 1 11.60 -2.82 10.69
CA MET A 1 10.15 -3.05 10.72
C MET A 1 9.66 -3.34 9.31
N LYS A 2 9.04 -4.51 9.09
CA LYS A 2 8.47 -4.91 7.79
C LYS A 2 6.96 -4.70 7.87
N VAL A 3 6.42 -3.80 7.04
CA VAL A 3 4.97 -3.51 7.00
C VAL A 3 4.30 -4.49 6.04
N GLU A 4 3.30 -5.22 6.52
CA GLU A 4 2.47 -6.10 5.70
C GLU A 4 1.34 -5.31 5.01
N TRP A 5 1.70 -4.55 3.98
CA TRP A 5 0.79 -3.65 3.27
C TRP A 5 -0.51 -4.31 2.78
N SER A 6 -0.46 -5.58 2.35
CA SER A 6 -1.63 -6.34 1.89
C SER A 6 -2.60 -6.78 2.98
N LYS A 7 -2.18 -6.74 4.26
CA LYS A 7 -3.08 -6.95 5.41
C LYS A 7 -3.67 -5.64 5.91
N LEU A 8 -2.96 -4.53 5.67
CA LEU A 8 -3.32 -3.21 6.15
C LEU A 8 -4.30 -2.48 5.23
N LEU A 9 -4.10 -2.57 3.92
CA LEU A 9 -4.85 -1.80 2.92
C LEU A 9 -5.75 -2.69 2.09
N ASP A 10 -6.96 -2.23 1.83
CA ASP A 10 -7.85 -2.87 0.86
C ASP A 10 -7.30 -2.66 -0.57
N PRO A 11 -7.21 -3.72 -1.40
CA PRO A 11 -6.69 -3.62 -2.77
C PRO A 11 -7.54 -2.80 -3.75
N ASN A 12 -8.79 -2.49 -3.39
CA ASN A 12 -9.73 -1.72 -4.20
C ASN A 12 -9.81 -0.24 -3.79
N LEU A 13 -9.21 0.12 -2.66
CA LEU A 13 -9.25 1.48 -2.12
C LEU A 13 -7.91 2.19 -2.29
N ALA A 14 -7.97 3.52 -2.24
CA ALA A 14 -6.81 4.40 -2.23
C ALA A 14 -6.89 5.30 -0.99
N TYR A 15 -5.76 5.47 -0.31
CA TYR A 15 -5.67 6.11 0.99
C TYR A 15 -4.72 7.30 0.94
N THR A 16 -5.00 8.33 1.72
CA THR A 16 -4.08 9.43 1.96
C THR A 16 -2.96 9.00 2.93
N ALA A 17 -1.86 9.76 2.94
CA ALA A 17 -0.79 9.53 3.91
C ALA A 17 -1.26 9.67 5.37
N LYS A 18 -2.31 10.46 5.63
CA LYS A 18 -2.89 10.65 6.96
C LYS A 18 -3.64 9.40 7.41
N GLU A 19 -4.46 8.82 6.54
CA GLU A 19 -5.20 7.58 6.84
C GLU A 19 -4.24 6.41 7.05
N ILE A 20 -3.21 6.27 6.21
CA ILE A 20 -2.19 5.23 6.40
C ILE A 20 -1.46 5.40 7.73
N ALA A 21 -1.17 6.65 8.14
CA ALA A 21 -0.53 6.92 9.42
C ALA A 21 -1.41 6.49 10.61
N LEU A 22 -2.72 6.74 10.52
CA LEU A 22 -3.70 6.29 11.52
C LEU A 22 -3.74 4.76 11.60
N LEU A 23 -3.84 4.07 10.45
CA LEU A 23 -3.86 2.60 10.40
C LEU A 23 -2.58 1.96 10.98
N LEU A 24 -1.43 2.63 10.81
CA LEU A 24 -0.15 2.18 11.34
C LEU A 24 0.09 2.58 12.80
N GLY A 25 -0.71 3.48 13.37
CA GLY A 25 -0.47 4.04 14.71
C GLY A 25 0.81 4.89 14.79
N VAL A 26 1.20 5.58 13.71
CA VAL A 26 2.45 6.37 13.65
C VAL A 26 2.21 7.82 13.20
N LYS A 27 3.22 8.67 13.36
CA LYS A 27 3.20 10.04 12.82
C LYS A 27 3.20 10.02 11.28
N VAL A 28 2.52 10.98 10.65
CA VAL A 28 2.41 11.10 9.19
C VAL A 28 3.78 11.17 8.50
N VAL A 29 4.76 11.84 9.09
CA VAL A 29 6.13 11.91 8.54
C VAL A 29 6.79 10.53 8.47
N THR A 30 6.58 9.70 9.50
CA THR A 30 7.06 8.31 9.53
C THR A 30 6.33 7.46 8.49
N ALA A 31 5.00 7.59 8.42
CA ALA A 31 4.20 6.89 7.42
C ALA A 31 4.66 7.22 5.99
N ARG A 32 4.94 8.49 5.67
CA ARG A 32 5.49 8.90 4.37
C ARG A 32 6.79 8.18 4.02
N ARG A 33 7.72 8.05 4.98
CA ARG A 33 8.97 7.28 4.76
C ARG A 33 8.70 5.82 4.40
N TYR A 34 7.72 5.19 5.05
CA TYR A 34 7.34 3.81 4.74
C TYR A 34 6.64 3.70 3.38
N ILE A 35 5.75 4.63 3.07
CA ILE A 35 5.05 4.70 1.79
C ILE A 35 6.05 4.83 0.64
N TYR A 36 7.00 5.77 0.71
CA TYR A 36 8.00 5.95 -0.36
C TYR A 36 8.89 4.74 -0.55
N ARG A 37 9.29 4.06 0.52
CA ARG A 37 10.00 2.77 0.42
C ARG A 37 9.13 1.71 -0.27
N ALA A 38 7.85 1.63 0.08
CA ALA A 38 6.93 0.66 -0.53
C ALA A 38 6.67 0.93 -2.01
N ILE A 39 6.61 2.21 -2.41
CA ILE A 39 6.52 2.62 -3.82
C ILE A 39 7.80 2.24 -4.58
N ALA A 40 8.98 2.52 -4.01
CA ALA A 40 10.26 2.14 -4.61
C ALA A 40 10.38 0.61 -4.81
N CYS A 41 9.77 -0.18 -3.92
CA CYS A 41 9.68 -1.63 -4.05
C CYS A 41 8.53 -2.12 -4.95
N GLY A 42 7.73 -1.23 -5.55
CA GLY A 42 6.59 -1.58 -6.40
C GLY A 42 5.41 -2.23 -5.67
N ILE A 43 5.33 -2.09 -4.34
CA ILE A 43 4.24 -2.63 -3.51
C ILE A 43 3.04 -1.68 -3.52
N LEU A 44 3.31 -0.37 -3.43
CA LEU A 44 2.30 0.68 -3.52
C LEU A 44 2.48 1.48 -4.81
N GLU A 45 1.42 2.16 -5.21
CA GLU A 45 1.43 3.17 -6.26
C GLU A 45 0.89 4.50 -5.72
N GLU A 46 1.46 5.61 -6.19
CA GLU A 46 0.97 6.96 -5.93
C GLU A 46 0.01 7.35 -7.05
N ARG A 47 -1.15 7.89 -6.67
CA ARG A 47 -2.13 8.50 -7.57
C ARG A 47 -2.39 9.93 -7.13
N GLN A 48 -2.61 10.84 -8.06
CA GLN A 48 -2.92 12.23 -7.76
C GLN A 48 -4.33 12.58 -8.26
N LYS A 49 -5.13 13.19 -7.39
CA LYS A 49 -6.43 13.76 -7.75
C LYS A 49 -6.45 15.22 -7.31
N GLY A 50 -6.28 16.13 -8.27
CA GLY A 50 -6.08 17.55 -7.99
C GLY A 50 -4.81 17.79 -7.16
N ARG A 51 -4.97 18.40 -5.97
CA ARG A 51 -3.85 18.68 -5.04
C ARG A 51 -3.60 17.57 -4.02
N VAL A 52 -4.40 16.50 -4.03
CA VAL A 52 -4.33 15.44 -3.02
C VAL A 52 -3.66 14.21 -3.61
N LYS A 53 -2.69 13.66 -2.87
CA LYS A 53 -2.02 12.40 -3.17
C LYS A 53 -2.70 11.25 -2.44
N PHE A 54 -2.97 10.19 -3.19
CA PHE A 54 -3.54 8.93 -2.72
C PHE A 54 -2.56 7.80 -3.01
N TYR A 55 -2.61 6.76 -2.19
CA TYR A 55 -1.73 5.61 -2.26
C TYR A 55 -2.58 4.34 -2.22
N ALA A 56 -2.32 3.43 -3.15
CA ALA A 56 -3.05 2.17 -3.27
C ALA A 56 -2.07 1.00 -3.43
N LEU A 57 -2.54 -0.22 -3.21
CA LEU A 57 -1.77 -1.42 -3.51
C LEU A 57 -1.54 -1.53 -5.02
N SER A 58 -0.26 -1.61 -5.42
CA SER A 58 0.11 -1.77 -6.82
C SER A 58 -0.46 -3.09 -7.37
N PRO A 59 -1.00 -3.12 -8.61
CA PRO A 59 -1.38 -4.35 -9.28
C PRO A 59 -0.24 -5.38 -9.37
N ARG A 60 1.02 -4.91 -9.42
CA ARG A 60 2.20 -5.79 -9.37
C ARG A 60 2.35 -6.48 -8.01
N GLY A 61 2.05 -5.78 -6.91
CA GLY A 61 1.99 -6.35 -5.56
C GLY A 61 0.81 -7.31 -5.34
N ARG A 62 -0.29 -7.18 -6.10
CA ARG A 62 -1.45 -8.10 -6.03
C ARG A 62 -1.15 -9.49 -6.59
N ARG A 63 -0.28 -9.60 -7.60
CA ARG A 63 0.04 -10.88 -8.26
C ARG A 63 0.72 -11.90 -7.33
N THR A 64 1.34 -11.45 -6.24
CA THR A 64 2.01 -12.34 -5.28
C THR A 64 1.04 -13.23 -4.49
N ARG A 65 -0.27 -12.88 -4.40
CA ARG A 65 -1.29 -13.77 -3.80
C ARG A 65 -2.00 -14.68 -4.80
N ALA A 66 -2.16 -14.24 -6.05
CA ALA A 66 -2.99 -14.97 -7.03
C ALA A 66 -2.39 -16.31 -7.49
N ARG A 67 -1.08 -16.55 -7.32
CA ARG A 67 -0.44 -17.82 -7.72
C ARG A 67 -0.53 -18.94 -6.69
N SER A 68 -0.84 -18.65 -5.42
CA SER A 68 -0.89 -19.68 -4.38
C SER A 68 -2.26 -20.35 -4.22
N ALA A 69 -3.30 -19.84 -4.90
CA ALA A 69 -4.66 -20.38 -4.82
C ALA A 69 -5.01 -21.35 -5.98
N ASN A 70 -4.12 -21.55 -6.95
CA ASN A 70 -4.45 -22.25 -8.21
C ASN A 70 -3.63 -23.55 -8.43
N ARG A 71 -3.20 -24.21 -7.36
CA ARG A 71 -2.38 -25.44 -7.41
C ARG A 71 -2.98 -26.60 -6.59
N LEU A 72 -4.30 -26.65 -6.50
CA LEU A 72 -5.05 -27.81 -6.00
C LEU A 72 -6.23 -28.03 -6.97
N SER A 73 -5.92 -28.66 -8.09
CA SER A 73 -6.87 -29.30 -9.01
C SER A 73 -6.29 -30.66 -9.36
#